data_AF-A0A1M5KWH6-F1
#
_entry.id   AF-A0A1M5KWH6-F1
#
_cell.length_a   1.000
_cell.length_b   1.000
_cell.length_c   1.000
_cell.angle_alpha   90.00
_cell.angle_beta   90.00
_cell.angle_gamma   90.00
#
_symmetry.space_group_name_H-M   'P 1'
#
loop_
_entity.id
_entity.type
_entity.pdbx_description
1 polymer ?
#
loop_
_entity_poly.entity_id
_entity_poly.type
_entity_poly.pdbx_seq_one_letter_code
_entity_poly.pdbx_strand_id
1 'polypeptide(L)'
;MNVSDDEILAEAIRLVAEGIPVTFPVNGRSMLPFIVGGRESVVLEKAIAPQVGDIVLAFVEGNRYVIHRILKIDGESVILMGDGNLYGVEHCKVTDIKAQATYAVNSKGKRRSLVSRQSRRRASLWCRLRPARKWLLLCYRILEKVKAL
;
A
#
# COMPACT_ATOMS: atom_id res chain seq x y z
N MET A 1 -21.45 -7.95 -19.94
CA MET A 1 -21.29 -8.31 -18.52
C MET A 1 -20.43 -7.23 -17.89
N ASN A 2 -20.99 -6.46 -16.95
CA ASN A 2 -20.24 -5.44 -16.24
C ASN A 2 -19.58 -6.13 -15.04
N VAL A 3 -18.31 -6.50 -15.17
CA VAL A 3 -17.55 -7.13 -14.09
C VAL A 3 -17.44 -6.11 -12.95
N SER A 4 -17.82 -6.49 -11.74
CA SER A 4 -17.73 -5.61 -10.57
C SER A 4 -16.28 -5.48 -10.10
N ASP A 5 -15.95 -4.36 -9.46
CA ASP A 5 -14.60 -4.13 -8.90
C ASP A 5 -14.18 -5.25 -7.92
N ASP A 6 -15.15 -5.82 -7.20
CA ASP A 6 -14.93 -6.93 -6.26
C ASP A 6 -14.56 -8.24 -6.98
N GLU A 7 -15.16 -8.53 -8.13
CA GLU A 7 -14.79 -9.70 -8.95
C GLU A 7 -13.39 -9.57 -9.54
N ILE A 8 -13.02 -8.37 -10.02
CA ILE A 8 -11.67 -8.09 -10.52
C ILE A 8 -10.64 -8.28 -9.39
N LEU A 9 -10.95 -7.78 -8.19
CA LEU A 9 -10.07 -7.91 -7.05
C LEU A 9 -9.94 -9.36 -6.58
N ALA A 10 -11.04 -10.12 -6.55
CA ALA A 10 -11.03 -11.53 -6.20
C ALA A 10 -10.16 -12.34 -7.16
N GLU A 11 -10.27 -12.09 -8.47
CA GLU A 11 -9.45 -12.75 -9.49
C GLU A 11 -7.98 -12.35 -9.38
N ALA A 12 -7.68 -11.07 -9.11
CA ALA A 12 -6.33 -10.62 -8.84
C ALA A 12 -5.70 -11.34 -7.63
N ILE A 13 -6.48 -11.54 -6.56
CA ILE A 13 -6.03 -12.28 -5.37
C ILE A 13 -5.77 -13.75 -5.72
N ARG A 14 -6.64 -14.39 -6.52
CA ARG A 14 -6.46 -15.77 -6.97
C ARG A 14 -5.15 -15.94 -7.76
N LEU A 15 -4.91 -15.07 -8.75
CA LEU A 15 -3.70 -15.08 -9.57
C LEU A 15 -2.44 -14.89 -8.72
N VAL A 16 -2.46 -13.95 -7.77
CA VAL A 16 -1.32 -13.72 -6.87
C VAL A 16 -1.07 -14.94 -5.96
N ALA A 17 -2.11 -15.63 -5.49
CA ALA A 17 -1.97 -16.84 -4.69
C ALA A 17 -1.27 -17.98 -5.46
N GLU A 18 -1.49 -18.04 -6.78
CA GLU A 18 -0.82 -18.94 -7.74
C GLU A 18 0.61 -18.49 -8.10
N GLY A 19 1.05 -17.34 -7.59
CA GLY A 19 2.38 -16.80 -7.82
C GLY A 19 2.49 -15.93 -9.08
N ILE A 20 1.37 -15.59 -9.72
CA ILE A 20 1.32 -14.71 -10.89
C ILE A 20 1.26 -13.26 -10.39
N PRO A 21 2.26 -12.41 -10.69
CA PRO A 21 2.22 -11.00 -10.29
C PRO A 21 1.11 -10.25 -11.03
N VAL A 22 0.32 -9.47 -10.29
CA VAL A 22 -0.77 -8.66 -10.85
C VAL A 22 -0.46 -7.18 -10.67
N THR A 23 -0.69 -6.38 -11.71
CA THR A 23 -0.60 -4.92 -11.60
C THR A 23 -1.99 -4.34 -11.37
N PHE A 24 -2.17 -3.64 -10.25
CA PHE A 24 -3.47 -3.12 -9.82
C PHE A 24 -3.44 -1.59 -9.74
N PRO A 25 -4.38 -0.87 -10.38
CA PRO A 25 -4.47 0.59 -10.23
C PRO A 25 -4.88 0.93 -8.81
N VAL A 26 -4.24 1.94 -8.21
CA VAL A 26 -4.60 2.40 -6.87
C VAL A 26 -5.17 3.80 -6.91
N ASN A 27 -6.17 4.06 -6.07
CA ASN A 27 -6.82 5.35 -5.94
C ASN A 27 -6.66 5.91 -4.53
N GLY A 28 -6.94 7.20 -4.38
CA GLY A 28 -6.93 7.87 -3.09
C GLY A 28 -5.55 8.36 -2.64
N ARG A 29 -5.45 8.67 -1.34
CA ARG A 29 -4.31 9.40 -0.75
C ARG A 29 -3.70 8.70 0.46
N SER A 30 -4.23 7.53 0.83
CA SER A 30 -3.83 6.81 2.05
C SER A 30 -2.38 6.33 2.01
N MET A 31 -1.79 6.16 0.81
CA MET A 31 -0.41 5.70 0.65
C MET A 31 0.58 6.81 0.24
N LEU A 32 0.17 8.08 0.30
CA LEU A 32 1.09 9.19 0.10
C LEU A 32 2.16 9.22 1.21
N PRO A 33 3.42 9.61 0.90
CA PRO A 33 3.93 10.02 -0.41
C PRO A 33 4.50 8.85 -1.23
N PHE A 34 4.43 7.61 -0.74
CA PHE A 34 5.12 6.46 -1.36
C PHE A 34 4.40 5.87 -2.56
N ILE A 35 3.08 6.03 -2.63
CA ILE A 35 2.26 5.63 -3.78
C ILE A 35 1.23 6.72 -4.04
N VAL A 36 1.19 7.23 -5.27
CA VAL A 36 0.32 8.34 -5.67
C VAL A 36 -0.91 7.78 -6.39
N GLY A 37 -2.03 7.70 -5.67
CA GLY A 37 -3.29 7.21 -6.23
C GLY A 37 -3.77 8.04 -7.43
N GLY A 38 -4.36 7.37 -8.41
CA GLY A 38 -4.81 7.93 -9.68
C GLY A 38 -3.67 8.24 -10.67
N ARG A 39 -2.40 8.00 -10.30
CA ARG A 39 -1.23 8.21 -11.18
C ARG A 39 -0.29 7.01 -11.24
N GLU A 40 -0.31 6.19 -10.20
CA GLU A 40 0.50 4.99 -10.08
C GLU A 40 -0.39 3.76 -9.87
N SER A 41 0.07 2.64 -10.39
CA SER A 41 -0.41 1.30 -10.08
C SER A 41 0.60 0.58 -9.20
N VAL A 42 0.18 -0.48 -8.52
CA VAL A 42 1.08 -1.33 -7.72
C VAL A 42 1.21 -2.71 -8.33
N VAL A 43 2.40 -3.29 -8.26
CA VAL A 43 2.61 -4.71 -8.57
C VAL A 43 2.43 -5.49 -7.27
N LEU A 44 1.45 -6.38 -7.27
CA LEU A 44 1.12 -7.30 -6.20
C LEU A 44 1.74 -8.66 -6.50
N GLU A 45 2.47 -9.19 -5.52
CA GLU A 45 3.10 -10.51 -5.56
C GLU A 45 2.70 -11.32 -4.33
N LYS A 46 2.94 -12.64 -4.40
CA LYS A 46 2.58 -13.55 -3.30
C LYS A 46 3.32 -13.16 -2.02
N ALA A 47 2.56 -12.98 -0.96
CA ALA A 47 3.10 -12.72 0.38
C ALA A 47 3.64 -14.03 0.99
N ILE A 48 4.96 -14.25 0.92
CA ILE A 48 5.59 -15.48 1.44
C ILE A 48 5.92 -15.36 2.93
N ALA A 49 6.46 -14.22 3.36
CA ALA A 49 6.81 -13.95 4.75
C ALA A 49 6.62 -12.46 5.06
N PRO A 50 5.37 -12.00 5.28
CA PRO A 50 5.09 -10.61 5.58
C PRO A 50 5.85 -10.14 6.82
N GLN A 51 6.49 -8.97 6.71
CA GLN A 51 7.26 -8.38 7.81
C GLN A 51 6.86 -6.93 8.06
N VAL A 52 7.18 -6.44 9.25
CA VAL A 52 6.98 -5.03 9.61
C VAL A 52 7.65 -4.13 8.57
N GLY A 53 6.89 -3.15 8.09
CA GLY A 53 7.30 -2.21 7.05
C GLY A 53 6.94 -2.63 5.63
N ASP A 54 6.49 -3.87 5.38
CA ASP A 54 5.95 -4.25 4.07
C ASP A 54 4.64 -3.53 3.79
N ILE A 55 4.36 -3.27 2.51
CA ILE A 55 3.06 -2.79 2.04
C ILE A 55 2.29 -4.00 1.53
N VAL A 56 1.09 -4.23 2.03
CA VAL A 56 0.31 -5.43 1.75
C VAL A 56 -1.11 -5.09 1.35
N LEU A 57 -1.67 -5.90 0.44
CA LEU A 57 -3.12 -6.02 0.26
C LEU A 57 -3.65 -6.96 1.34
N ALA A 58 -4.54 -6.47 2.19
CA ALA A 58 -5.13 -7.24 3.27
C ALA A 58 -6.63 -7.01 3.37
N PHE A 59 -7.35 -8.05 3.78
CA PHE A 59 -8.74 -7.93 4.21
C PHE A 59 -8.75 -7.51 5.69
N VAL A 60 -9.46 -6.45 6.03
CA VAL A 60 -9.42 -5.85 7.38
C VAL A 60 -10.82 -5.76 7.97
N GLU A 61 -10.88 -5.43 9.25
CA GLU A 61 -12.11 -5.06 9.93
C GLU A 61 -12.96 -4.06 9.13
N GLY A 62 -14.29 -4.26 9.14
CA GLY A 62 -15.22 -3.51 8.30
C GLY A 62 -15.39 -4.09 6.89
N ASN A 63 -15.04 -5.36 6.68
CA ASN A 63 -15.27 -6.15 5.46
C ASN A 63 -14.80 -5.47 4.18
N ARG A 64 -13.57 -4.94 4.20
CA ARG A 64 -12.99 -4.23 3.06
C ARG A 64 -11.54 -4.61 2.85
N TYR A 65 -11.08 -4.43 1.61
CA TYR A 65 -9.67 -4.57 1.26
C TYR A 65 -8.92 -3.24 1.38
N VAL A 66 -7.69 -3.29 1.87
CA VAL A 66 -6.78 -2.14 1.94
C VAL A 66 -5.39 -2.50 1.45
N ILE A 67 -4.69 -1.52 0.88
CA ILE A 67 -3.26 -1.60 0.58
C ILE A 67 -2.54 -0.68 1.55
N HIS A 68 -2.01 -1.20 2.64
CA HIS A 68 -1.39 -0.41 3.70
C HIS A 68 -0.09 -1.04 4.20
N ARG A 69 0.68 -0.26 4.99
CA ARG A 69 1.94 -0.72 5.54
C ARG A 69 1.73 -1.44 6.86
N ILE A 70 2.40 -2.58 7.02
CA ILE A 70 2.47 -3.30 8.30
C ILE A 70 3.26 -2.46 9.31
N LEU A 71 2.60 -2.03 10.38
CA LEU A 71 3.24 -1.33 11.50
C LEU A 71 3.73 -2.26 12.59
N LYS A 72 2.95 -3.31 12.88
CA LYS A 72 3.25 -4.30 13.92
C LYS A 72 2.67 -5.65 13.53
N ILE A 73 3.40 -6.71 13.86
CA ILE A 73 2.93 -8.09 13.86
C ILE A 73 3.12 -8.61 15.29
N ASP A 74 2.09 -9.22 15.85
CA ASP A 74 2.07 -9.78 17.21
C ASP A 74 1.37 -11.14 17.17
N GLY A 75 2.16 -12.21 17.05
CA GLY A 75 1.65 -13.54 16.71
C GLY A 75 0.88 -13.51 15.39
N GLU A 76 -0.41 -13.85 15.43
CA GLU A 76 -1.30 -13.80 14.28
C GLU A 76 -1.89 -12.41 14.01
N SER A 77 -1.81 -11.49 14.97
CA SER A 77 -2.41 -10.16 14.86
C SER A 77 -1.51 -9.19 14.10
N VAL A 78 -2.10 -8.46 13.16
CA VAL A 78 -1.39 -7.49 12.31
C VAL A 78 -2.06 -6.13 12.43
N ILE A 79 -1.25 -5.09 12.63
CA ILE A 79 -1.68 -3.69 12.61
C ILE A 79 -1.15 -3.05 11.34
N LEU A 80 -2.05 -2.50 10.55
CA LEU A 80 -1.78 -1.81 9.29
C LEU A 80 -2.04 -0.31 9.44
N MET A 81 -1.35 0.49 8.63
CA MET A 81 -1.63 1.92 8.48
C MET A 81 -1.22 2.40 7.09
N GLY A 82 -2.06 3.25 6.48
CA GLY A 82 -1.68 3.98 5.29
C GLY A 82 -0.57 5.01 5.57
N ASP A 83 0.43 5.11 4.70
CA ASP A 83 1.52 6.08 4.88
C ASP A 83 1.05 7.54 4.97
N GLY A 84 -0.07 7.86 4.33
CA GLY A 84 -0.74 9.16 4.32
C GLY A 84 -1.74 9.36 5.47
N ASN A 85 -1.98 8.32 6.29
CA ASN A 85 -2.85 8.42 7.45
C ASN A 85 -2.09 9.02 8.65
N LEU A 86 -2.79 9.87 9.40
CA LEU A 86 -2.25 10.51 10.60
C LEU A 86 -2.48 9.65 11.85
N TYR A 87 -3.67 9.04 11.96
CA TYR A 87 -4.10 8.32 13.16
C TYR A 87 -4.75 6.96 12.86
N GLY A 88 -5.52 6.86 11.77
CA GLY A 88 -6.26 5.64 11.44
C GLY A 88 -5.35 4.44 11.18
N VAL A 89 -5.60 3.38 11.94
CA VAL A 89 -5.00 2.04 11.80
C VAL A 89 -6.08 1.04 11.43
N GLU A 90 -5.66 -0.06 10.83
CA GLU A 90 -6.52 -1.22 10.57
C GLU A 90 -5.93 -2.45 11.25
N HIS A 91 -6.81 -3.38 11.60
CA HIS A 91 -6.45 -4.65 12.22
C HIS A 91 -6.88 -5.79 11.29
N CYS A 92 -6.03 -6.80 11.19
CA CYS A 92 -6.32 -8.05 10.51
C CYS A 92 -5.46 -9.19 11.08
N LYS A 93 -5.69 -10.41 10.62
CA LYS A 93 -4.79 -11.53 10.87
C LYS A 93 -3.71 -11.63 9.79
N VAL A 94 -2.64 -12.36 10.08
CA VAL A 94 -1.62 -12.72 9.07
C VAL A 94 -2.27 -13.48 7.90
N THR A 95 -3.26 -14.32 8.16
CA THR A 95 -4.03 -15.06 7.14
C THR A 95 -4.89 -14.17 6.23
N ASP A 96 -5.14 -12.93 6.65
CA ASP A 96 -5.92 -11.97 5.89
C ASP A 96 -5.06 -11.15 4.91
N ILE A 97 -3.74 -11.28 5.00
CA ILE A 97 -2.80 -10.73 4.02
C ILE A 97 -2.89 -11.57 2.74
N LYS A 98 -3.29 -10.93 1.64
CA LYS A 98 -3.51 -11.61 0.34
C LYS A 98 -2.36 -11.41 -0.62
N ALA A 99 -1.67 -10.27 -0.55
CA ALA A 99 -0.53 -9.98 -1.41
C ALA A 99 0.42 -8.95 -0.78
N GLN A 100 1.65 -8.90 -1.29
CA GLN A 100 2.62 -7.85 -0.99
C GLN A 100 2.79 -6.93 -2.21
N ALA A 101 2.76 -5.62 -1.99
CA ALA A 101 3.08 -4.63 -3.01
C ALA A 101 4.61 -4.44 -3.11
N THR A 102 5.21 -4.87 -4.22
CA THR A 102 6.66 -4.90 -4.42
C THR A 102 7.17 -3.72 -5.25
N TYR A 103 6.35 -3.23 -6.19
CA TYR A 103 6.66 -2.08 -7.03
C TYR A 103 5.48 -1.12 -7.13
N ALA A 104 5.78 0.17 -7.29
CA ALA A 104 4.86 1.16 -7.84
C ALA A 104 5.25 1.44 -9.30
N VAL A 105 4.26 1.55 -10.19
CA VAL A 105 4.44 1.76 -11.63
C VAL A 105 3.69 3.01 -12.02
N ASN A 106 4.37 3.96 -12.67
CA ASN A 106 3.70 5.19 -13.15
C ASN A 106 3.09 5.00 -14.54
N SER A 107 2.36 6.00 -15.04
CA SER A 107 1.76 6.01 -16.38
C SER A 107 2.76 5.85 -17.54
N LYS A 108 4.06 6.10 -17.30
CA LYS A 108 5.14 5.89 -18.28
C LYS A 108 5.76 4.48 -18.19
N GLY A 109 5.20 3.58 -17.39
CA GLY A 109 5.71 2.22 -17.18
C GLY A 109 6.95 2.12 -16.29
N LYS A 110 7.44 3.24 -15.73
CA LYS A 110 8.64 3.24 -14.87
C LYS A 110 8.31 2.59 -13.53
N ARG A 111 9.04 1.53 -13.19
CA ARG A 111 8.91 0.80 -11.93
C ARG A 111 9.79 1.42 -10.83
N ARG A 112 9.21 1.60 -9.65
CA ARG A 112 9.89 2.02 -8.41
C ARG A 112 9.72 0.92 -7.38
N SER A 113 10.82 0.31 -6.93
CA SER A 113 10.78 -0.74 -5.90
C SER A 113 10.33 -0.18 -4.55
N LEU A 114 9.34 -0.83 -3.95
CA LEU A 114 8.82 -0.56 -2.61
C LEU A 114 9.55 -1.38 -1.53
N VAL A 115 10.20 -2.48 -1.93
CA VAL A 115 10.90 -3.42 -1.04
C VAL A 115 12.42 -3.23 -0.96
N SER A 116 12.99 -2.34 -1.79
CA SER A 116 14.43 -2.05 -1.77
C SER A 116 14.90 -1.52 -0.41
N ARG A 117 16.18 -1.73 -0.08
CA ARG A 117 16.78 -1.23 1.18
C ARG A 117 16.57 0.28 1.36
N GLN A 118 16.72 1.06 0.28
CA GLN A 118 16.51 2.51 0.31
C GLN A 118 15.03 2.87 0.57
N SER A 119 14.08 2.16 -0.07
CA SER A 119 12.65 2.37 0.16
C SER A 119 12.26 2.01 1.60
N ARG A 120 12.73 0.88 2.13
CA ARG A 120 12.51 0.48 3.52
C ARG A 120 13.07 1.48 4.53
N ARG A 121 14.27 2.02 4.28
CA ARG A 121 14.87 3.07 5.14
C ARG A 121 14.03 4.34 5.16
N ARG A 122 13.59 4.82 3.99
CA ARG A 122 12.71 6.00 3.89
C ARG A 122 11.37 5.76 4.60
N ALA A 123 10.77 4.59 4.42
CA ALA A 123 9.54 4.20 5.11
C ALA A 123 9.72 4.13 6.63
N SER A 124 10.83 3.56 7.11
CA SER A 124 11.15 3.52 8.55
C SER A 124 11.30 4.93 9.12
N LEU A 125 12.02 5.81 8.43
CA LEU A 125 12.14 7.22 8.83
C LEU A 125 10.76 7.89 8.86
N TRP A 126 9.93 7.67 7.83
CA TRP A 126 8.57 8.19 7.76
C TRP A 126 7.66 7.71 8.90
N CYS A 127 7.84 6.47 9.35
CA CYS A 127 7.11 5.92 10.51
C CYS A 127 7.58 6.53 11.84
N ARG A 128 8.85 6.93 11.95
CA ARG A 128 9.38 7.65 13.11
C ARG A 128 8.94 9.11 13.13
N LEU A 129 8.90 9.76 11.97
CA LEU A 129 8.46 11.15 11.79
C LEU A 129 6.93 11.32 11.83
N ARG A 130 6.19 10.39 12.44
CA ARG A 130 4.73 10.46 12.58
C ARG A 130 4.22 11.80 13.16
N PRO A 131 4.83 12.39 14.20
CA PRO A 131 4.39 13.69 14.72
C PRO A 131 4.49 14.83 13.69
N ALA A 132 5.51 14.80 12.83
CA ALA A 132 5.72 15.80 11.78
C ALA A 132 4.93 15.50 10.49
N ARG A 133 4.35 14.30 10.36
CA ARG A 133 3.68 13.80 9.16
C ARG A 133 2.59 14.74 8.66
N LYS A 134 1.83 15.36 9.56
CA LYS A 134 0.77 16.33 9.23
C LYS A 134 1.30 17.46 8.35
N TRP A 135 2.43 18.07 8.74
CA TRP A 135 3.04 19.17 8.02
C TRP A 135 3.72 18.72 6.73
N LEU A 136 4.43 17.59 6.76
CA LEU A 136 5.07 17.02 5.58
C LEU A 136 4.05 16.70 4.46
N LEU A 137 2.91 16.10 4.83
CA LEU A 137 1.83 15.82 3.88
C LEU A 137 1.16 17.10 3.38
N LEU A 138 1.01 18.14 4.22
CA LEU A 138 0.49 19.43 3.78
C LEU A 138 1.40 20.06 2.72
N CYS A 139 2.71 20.16 3.01
CA CYS A 139 3.69 20.68 2.06
C CYS A 139 3.68 19.87 0.76
N TYR A 140 3.68 18.54 0.84
CA TYR A 140 3.60 17.67 -0.33
C TYR A 140 2.36 17.96 -1.19
N ARG A 141 1.19 18.10 -0.57
CA ARG A 141 -0.07 18.40 -1.27
C ARG A 141 -0.06 19.77 -1.95
N ILE A 142 0.55 20.78 -1.33
CA ILE A 142 0.69 22.12 -1.92
C ILE A 142 1.59 22.04 -3.14
N LEU A 143 2.77 21.42 -3.02
CA LEU A 143 3.71 21.26 -4.13
C LEU A 143 3.11 20.47 -5.30
N GLU A 144 2.33 19.43 -5.01
CA GLU A 144 1.62 18.66 -6.04
C GLU A 144 0.55 19.47 -6.78
N LYS A 145 -0.14 20.39 -6.10
CA LYS A 145 -1.08 21.31 -6.75
C LYS A 145 -0.35 22.33 -7.61
N VAL A 146 0.76 22.89 -7.13
CA VAL A 146 1.55 23.87 -7.88
C VAL A 146 2.12 23.27 -9.16
N LYS A 147 2.56 22.00 -9.14
CA LYS A 147 3.04 21.31 -10.36
C LYS A 147 1.94 20.94 -11.37
N ALA A 148 0.68 20.98 -10.95
CA ALA A 148 -0.46 20.66 -11.80
C ALA A 148 -1.13 21.92 -12.40
N LEU A 149 -0.67 23.11 -11.99
CA LEU A 149 -0.97 24.41 -12.61
C LEU A 149 0.08 24.70 -13.69
#